data_AF-E0WUR1-F1
#
_entry.id   AF-E0WUR1-F1
#
_cell.length_a   1.000
_cell.length_b   1.000
_cell.length_c   1.000
_cell.angle_alpha   90.00
_cell.angle_beta   90.00
_cell.angle_gamma   90.00
#
_symmetry.space_group_name_H-M   'P 1'
#
loop_
_entity.id
_entity.type
_entity.pdbx_description
1 polymer ?
#
loop_
_entity_poly.entity_id
_entity_poly.type
_entity_poly.pdbx_seq_one_letter_code
_entity_poly.pdbx_strand_id
1 'polypeptide(L)'
;MEEVARAFGVPRPLLMMDDTSWGSGIETLGQFFVRYGLAPWFIAWEQAVSRCLLTREERRLYQADFDERELLRGSIKDQAE
;
A
#
# COMPACT_ATOMS: atom_id res chain seq x y z
N MET A 1 10.46 -19.22 -4.14
CA MET A 1 9.99 -17.86 -4.47
C MET A 1 8.77 -17.45 -3.66
N GLU A 2 7.73 -18.28 -3.57
CA GLU A 2 6.51 -17.92 -2.82
C GLU A 2 6.73 -17.58 -1.34
N GLU A 3 7.61 -18.31 -0.64
CA GLU A 3 7.92 -18.03 0.77
C GLU A 3 8.61 -16.67 0.95
N VAL A 4 9.49 -16.31 0.01
CA VAL A 4 10.15 -15.00 -0.04
C VAL A 4 9.10 -13.91 -0.28
N ALA A 5 8.19 -14.11 -1.24
CA ALA A 5 7.08 -13.20 -1.52
C ALA A 5 6.28 -12.87 -0.26
N ARG A 6 5.91 -13.91 0.49
CA ARG A 6 5.13 -13.80 1.71
C ARG A 6 5.88 -13.02 2.79
N ALA A 7 7.19 -13.24 2.93
CA ALA A 7 8.02 -12.50 3.88
C ALA A 7 8.06 -10.99 3.58
N PHE A 8 7.95 -10.60 2.31
CA PHE A 8 7.94 -9.19 1.87
C PHE A 8 6.54 -8.62 1.62
N GLY A 9 5.48 -9.36 1.94
CA GLY A 9 4.10 -8.92 1.68
C GLY A 9 3.76 -8.77 0.19
N VAL A 10 4.53 -9.40 -0.71
CA VAL A 10 4.31 -9.35 -2.15
C VAL A 10 3.33 -10.45 -2.57
N PRO A 11 2.16 -10.10 -3.15
CA PRO A 11 1.20 -11.07 -3.68
C PRO A 11 1.83 -12.01 -4.72
N ARG A 12 1.56 -13.31 -4.60
CA ARG A 12 2.04 -14.32 -5.56
C ARG A 12 1.75 -14.00 -7.03
N PRO A 13 0.56 -13.49 -7.40
CA PRO A 13 0.27 -13.20 -8.81
C PRO A 13 1.20 -12.13 -9.40
N LEU A 14 1.74 -11.21 -8.59
CA LEU A 14 2.71 -10.22 -9.05
C LEU A 14 4.08 -10.83 -9.37
N LEU A 15 4.41 -11.99 -8.80
CA LEU A 15 5.67 -12.69 -9.07
C LEU A 15 5.62 -13.61 -10.29
N MET A 16 4.43 -13.83 -10.84
CA MET A 16 4.18 -14.74 -11.96
C MET A 16 3.70 -13.95 -13.18
N MET A 17 4.18 -12.71 -13.33
CA MET A 17 3.84 -11.80 -14.44
C MET A 17 4.57 -12.17 -15.73
N ASP A 18 4.65 -13.46 -16.04
CA ASP A 18 5.45 -13.97 -17.15
C ASP A 18 4.63 -14.01 -18.46
N ASP A 19 3.29 -14.04 -18.40
CA ASP A 19 2.42 -14.15 -19.57
C ASP A 19 1.32 -13.07 -19.63
N THR A 20 1.29 -12.40 -20.79
CA THR A 20 0.50 -11.21 -21.12
C THR A 20 -0.95 -11.55 -21.46
N SER A 21 -1.86 -11.46 -20.48
CA SER A 21 -3.32 -11.40 -20.72
C SER A 21 -4.10 -10.75 -19.56
N TRP A 22 -3.48 -9.88 -18.78
CA TRP A 22 -4.16 -9.23 -17.65
C TRP A 22 -4.65 -7.85 -18.05
N GLY A 23 -5.94 -7.77 -18.43
CA GLY A 23 -6.70 -6.52 -18.48
C GLY A 23 -6.97 -5.99 -17.07
N SER A 24 -8.25 -5.82 -16.69
CA SER A 24 -8.72 -5.34 -15.36
C SER A 24 -8.13 -6.06 -14.13
N GLY A 25 -7.58 -7.28 -14.31
CA GLY A 25 -6.91 -8.01 -13.24
C GLY A 25 -5.63 -7.34 -12.72
N ILE A 26 -4.89 -6.58 -13.54
CA ILE A 26 -3.66 -5.94 -13.10
C ILE A 26 -3.91 -4.80 -12.12
N GLU A 27 -5.03 -4.08 -12.30
CA GLU A 27 -5.44 -3.00 -11.42
C GLU A 27 -5.88 -3.53 -10.06
N THR A 28 -6.65 -4.62 -10.04
CA THR A 28 -7.05 -5.29 -8.79
C THR A 28 -5.82 -5.81 -8.04
N LEU A 29 -4.83 -6.36 -8.76
CA LEU A 29 -3.55 -6.76 -8.15
C LEU A 29 -2.76 -5.58 -7.60
N GLY A 30 -2.77 -4.43 -8.29
CA GLY A 30 -2.21 -3.18 -7.79
C GLY A 30 -2.84 -2.74 -6.47
N GLN A 31 -4.18 -2.76 -6.38
CA GLN A 31 -4.91 -2.42 -5.15
C GLN A 31 -4.57 -3.38 -4.00
N PHE A 32 -4.45 -4.69 -4.27
CA PHE A 32 -4.05 -5.65 -3.25
C PHE A 32 -2.62 -5.43 -2.77
N PHE A 33 -1.71 -5.04 -3.67
CA PHE A 33 -0.35 -4.73 -3.28
C PHE A 33 -0.28 -3.47 -2.40
N VAL A 34 -1.05 -2.42 -2.73
CA VAL A 34 -1.15 -1.23 -1.89
C VAL A 34 -1.70 -1.60 -0.50
N ARG A 35 -2.85 -2.31 -0.46
CA ARG A 35 -3.54 -2.65 0.79
C ARG A 35 -2.78 -3.63 1.68
N TYR A 36 -2.12 -4.63 1.12
CA TYR A 36 -1.52 -5.73 1.90
C TYR A 36 0.00 -5.73 1.89
N GLY A 37 0.62 -5.21 0.84
CA GLY A 37 2.09 -5.10 0.75
C GLY A 37 2.62 -3.79 1.31
N LEU A 38 2.00 -2.66 0.96
CA LEU A 38 2.51 -1.33 1.30
C LEU A 38 1.90 -0.72 2.57
N ALA A 39 0.66 -1.04 2.94
CA ALA A 39 0.03 -0.49 4.14
C ALA A 39 0.86 -0.66 5.43
N PRO A 40 1.56 -1.79 5.69
CA PRO A 40 2.45 -1.89 6.85
C PRO A 40 3.59 -0.88 6.83
N TRP A 41 4.09 -0.53 5.64
CA TRP A 41 5.15 0.47 5.46
C TRP A 41 4.63 1.89 5.64
N PHE A 42 3.42 2.20 5.18
CA PHE A 42 2.79 3.49 5.41
C PHE A 42 2.67 3.78 6.92
N ILE A 43 2.14 2.81 7.67
CA ILE A 43 2.08 2.88 9.14
C ILE A 43 3.48 3.05 9.74
N ALA A 44 4.47 2.28 9.27
CA ALA A 44 5.83 2.38 9.78
C ALA A 44 6.44 3.77 9.54
N TRP A 45 6.17 4.39 8.40
CA TRP A 45 6.62 5.73 8.06
C TRP A 45 5.91 6.81 8.87
N GLU A 46 4.59 6.74 9.02
CA GLU A 46 3.82 7.64 9.87
C GLU A 46 4.32 7.61 11.32
N GLN A 47 4.57 6.40 11.85
CA GLN A 47 5.13 6.23 13.18
C GLN A 47 6.57 6.74 13.26
N ALA A 48 7.38 6.57 12.21
CA ALA A 48 8.74 7.12 12.17
C ALA A 48 8.72 8.64 12.17
N VAL A 49 7.84 9.28 11.38
CA VAL A 49 7.62 10.73 11.40
C VAL A 49 7.20 11.18 12.80
N SER A 50 6.22 10.51 13.42
CA SER A 50 5.79 10.81 14.78
C SER A 50 6.94 10.72 15.79
N ARG A 51 7.79 9.70 15.69
CA ARG A 51 8.93 9.50 16.61
C ARG A 51 10.06 10.49 16.39
N CYS A 52 10.38 10.82 15.15
CA CYS A 52 11.59 11.56 14.77
C CYS A 52 11.37 13.06 14.61
N LEU A 53 10.16 13.48 14.22
CA LEU A 53 9.87 14.87 13.87
C LEU A 53 8.92 15.58 14.83
N LEU A 54 8.18 14.84 15.67
CA LEU A 54 7.24 15.42 16.64
C LEU A 54 7.72 15.24 18.08
N THR A 55 7.60 16.31 18.87
CA THR A 55 7.72 16.31 20.33
C THR A 55 6.56 15.54 20.99
N ARG A 56 6.66 15.26 22.30
CA ARG A 56 5.61 14.50 23.01
C ARG A 56 4.28 15.25 23.06
N GLU A 57 4.34 16.57 23.15
CA GLU A 57 3.21 17.48 23.17
C GLU A 57 2.56 17.55 21.79
N GLU A 58 3.36 17.71 20.72
CA GLU A 58 2.88 17.74 19.34
C GLU A 58 2.21 16.43 18.92
N ARG A 59 2.66 15.28 19.40
CA ARG A 59 2.00 13.98 19.14
C ARG A 59 0.57 13.88 19.65
N ARG A 60 0.14 14.80 20.54
CA ARG A 60 -1.26 14.89 21.00
C ARG A 60 -2.12 15.78 20.10
N LEU A 61 -1.49 16.58 19.25
CA LEU A 61 -2.14 17.56 18.38
C LEU A 61 -2.08 17.14 16.91
N TYR A 62 -1.02 16.45 16.51
CA TYR A 62 -0.72 16.11 15.14
C TYR A 62 -0.47 14.61 14.98
N GLN A 63 -0.95 14.08 13.87
CA GLN A 63 -0.70 12.73 13.41
C GLN A 63 -0.19 12.81 11.98
N ALA A 64 0.86 12.05 11.67
CA ALA A 64 1.27 11.82 10.30
C ALA A 64 0.31 10.81 9.66
N ASP A 65 -0.13 11.12 8.44
CA ASP A 65 -1.04 10.30 7.65
C ASP A 65 -0.45 10.19 6.25
N PHE A 66 -0.31 8.96 5.76
CA PHE A 66 0.16 8.68 4.42
C PHE A 66 -1.04 8.68 3.46
N ASP A 67 -1.06 9.62 2.51
CA ASP A 67 -2.14 9.68 1.54
C ASP A 67 -1.97 8.62 0.44
N GLU A 68 -2.70 7.51 0.59
CA GLU A 68 -2.76 6.40 -0.34
C GLU A 68 -3.81 6.58 -1.47
N ARG A 69 -4.59 7.66 -1.47
CA ARG A 69 -5.75 7.82 -2.39
C ARG A 69 -5.34 7.86 -3.85
N GLU A 70 -4.22 8.50 -4.18
CA GLU A 70 -3.71 8.58 -5.55
C GLU A 70 -3.24 7.21 -6.06
N LEU A 71 -2.71 6.35 -5.18
CA LEU A 71 -2.35 4.98 -5.50
C LEU A 71 -3.59 4.11 -5.78
N LEU A 72 -4.73 4.47 -5.20
CA LEU A 72 -6.02 3.80 -5.36
C LEU A 72 -6.95 4.47 -6.38
N ARG A 73 -6.55 5.59 -6.99
CA ARG A 73 -7.42 6.47 -7.80
C ARG A 73 -8.05 5.78 -9.03
N GLY A 74 -7.38 4.79 -9.62
CA GLY A 74 -7.95 3.97 -10.70
C GLY A 74 -9.26 3.27 -10.25
N SER A 75 -9.29 2.76 -9.02
CA SER A 75 -10.42 2.02 -8.44
C SER A 75 -11.66 2.87 -8.13
N ILE A 76 -11.48 4.19 -7.99
CA ILE A 76 -12.55 5.10 -7.58
C ILE A 76 -13.50 5.39 -8.76
N LYS A 77 -13.01 5.31 -10.01
CA LYS A 77 -13.89 5.41 -11.19
C LYS A 77 -14.91 4.27 -11.25
N ASP A 78 -14.52 3.06 -10.85
CA ASP A 78 -15.38 1.88 -10.81
C ASP A 78 -16.36 1.87 -9.61
N GLN A 79 -16.15 2.72 -8.59
CA GLN A 79 -17.07 2.87 -7.46
C GLN A 79 -18.18 3.91 -7.71
N ALA A 80 -18.10 4.65 -8.82
CA ALA A 80 -19.04 5.71 -9.18
C ALA A 80 -20.03 5.33 -10.30
N GLU A 81 -19.93 4.10 -10.83
CA GLU A 81 -20.98 3.41 -11.60
C GLU A 81 -21.76 2.44 -10.72
#